data_AF-H0G6T2-F1
#
_entry.id   AF-H0G6T2-F1
#
_cell.length_a   1.000
_cell.length_b   1.000
_cell.length_c   1.000
_cell.angle_alpha   90.00
_cell.angle_beta   90.00
_cell.angle_gamma   90.00
#
_symmetry.space_group_name_H-M   'P 1'
#
loop_
_entity.id
_entity.type
_entity.pdbx_description
1 polymer ?
#
loop_
_entity_poly.entity_id
_entity_poly.type
_entity_poly.pdbx_seq_one_letter_code
_entity_poly.pdbx_strand_id
1 'polypeptide(L)'
;MFDGFLKLRRGCEVCGLDYSFADPADGPAFFVICFACVPSVFLGVWLEVQYNAPLWVHLLVTGPFMLLTCIPPLRPLKGWLVASQYFYKAEEGRVARRAAAAAPENSSETALR
;
A
#
# COMPACT_ATOMS: atom_id res chain seq x y z
N MET A 1 -12.23 12.04 1.65
CA MET A 1 -11.25 10.94 1.90
C MET A 1 -10.22 10.78 0.76
N PHE A 2 -10.63 10.74 -0.52
CA PHE A 2 -9.71 10.70 -1.66
C PHE A 2 -9.67 12.04 -2.41
N ASP A 3 -8.49 12.42 -2.91
CA ASP A 3 -8.21 13.67 -3.62
C ASP A 3 -7.63 13.38 -5.03
N GLY A 4 -8.30 12.49 -5.77
CA GLY A 4 -7.90 12.03 -7.09
C GLY A 4 -8.26 10.56 -7.35
N PHE A 5 -7.60 9.94 -8.34
CA PHE A 5 -7.87 8.55 -8.73
C PHE A 5 -7.35 7.54 -7.69
N LEU A 6 -6.17 7.80 -7.11
CA LEU A 6 -5.50 6.95 -6.10
C LEU A 6 -4.92 7.72 -4.91
N LYS A 7 -5.04 9.06 -4.90
CA LYS A 7 -4.40 9.93 -3.92
C LYS A 7 -5.29 10.11 -2.70
N LEU A 8 -4.78 9.74 -1.53
CA LEU A 8 -5.47 9.96 -0.26
C LEU A 8 -5.32 11.43 0.13
N ARG A 9 -6.41 12.05 0.60
CA ARG A 9 -6.35 13.42 1.13
C ARG A 9 -5.58 13.39 2.46
N ARG A 10 -4.95 14.51 2.86
CA ARG A 10 -4.20 14.58 4.13
C ARG A 10 -5.10 14.58 5.37
N GLY A 11 -6.32 15.10 5.26
CA GLY A 11 -7.26 15.15 6.37
C GLY A 11 -8.70 14.94 5.93
N CYS A 12 -9.50 14.38 6.83
CA CYS A 12 -10.95 14.27 6.71
C CYS A 12 -11.59 15.66 6.85
N GLU A 13 -12.39 16.09 5.87
CA GLU A 13 -13.06 17.40 5.88
C GLU A 13 -14.24 17.48 6.87
N VAL A 14 -14.84 16.34 7.20
CA VAL A 14 -16.00 16.26 8.12
C VAL A 14 -15.56 16.03 9.57
N CYS A 15 -14.44 15.31 9.76
CA CYS A 15 -14.01 14.80 11.06
C CYS A 15 -12.63 15.29 11.51
N GLY A 16 -11.88 16.00 10.66
CA GLY A 16 -10.57 16.56 10.98
C GLY A 16 -9.44 15.54 11.16
N LEU A 17 -9.72 14.25 10.95
CA LEU A 17 -8.76 13.16 11.14
C LEU A 17 -7.61 13.24 10.13
N ASP A 18 -6.37 13.30 10.62
CA ASP A 18 -5.16 13.22 9.81
C ASP A 18 -4.94 11.77 9.32
N TYR A 19 -4.73 11.60 8.02
CA TYR A 19 -4.52 10.29 7.40
C TYR A 19 -3.03 9.90 7.34
N SER A 20 -2.12 10.70 7.93
CA SER A 20 -0.67 10.42 7.98
C SER A 20 -0.28 9.16 8.77
N PHE A 21 -1.21 8.57 9.55
CA PHE A 21 -0.96 7.39 10.38
C PHE A 21 -1.06 6.06 9.62
N ALA A 22 -1.66 6.05 8.43
CA ALA A 22 -1.80 4.84 7.63
C ALA A 22 -0.71 4.80 6.56
N ASP A 23 -0.04 3.66 6.41
CA ASP A 23 0.67 3.31 5.18
C ASP A 23 -0.23 2.44 4.29
N PRO A 24 -1.08 3.05 3.45
CA PRO A 24 -2.04 2.34 2.61
C PRO A 24 -1.39 1.64 1.40
N ALA A 25 -0.06 1.61 1.27
CA ALA A 25 0.61 1.20 0.05
C ALA A 25 0.87 -0.31 -0.08
N ASP A 26 1.20 -1.02 1.01
CA ASP A 26 1.71 -2.40 0.90
C ASP A 26 0.62 -3.49 0.82
N GLY A 27 -0.48 -3.35 1.57
CA GLY A 27 -1.57 -4.32 1.57
C GLY A 27 -2.28 -4.47 0.21
N PRO A 28 -2.68 -3.38 -0.46
CA PRO A 28 -3.44 -3.48 -1.70
C PRO A 28 -2.67 -4.11 -2.86
N ALA A 29 -1.37 -3.82 -2.94
CA ALA A 29 -0.53 -4.29 -4.04
C ALA A 29 -0.45 -5.83 -4.06
N PHE A 30 -0.32 -6.46 -2.89
CA PHE A 30 -0.26 -7.91 -2.76
C PHE A 30 -1.56 -8.61 -3.22
N PHE A 31 -2.72 -8.12 -2.78
CA PHE A 31 -3.99 -8.70 -3.23
C PHE A 31 -4.20 -8.50 -4.73
N VAL A 32 -3.88 -7.32 -5.24
CA VAL A 32 -4.03 -7.02 -6.67
C VAL A 32 -3.14 -7.93 -7.51
N ILE A 33 -1.88 -8.17 -7.15
CA ILE A 33 -1.01 -9.04 -7.93
C ILE A 33 -1.45 -10.51 -7.87
N CYS A 34 -1.90 -11.02 -6.72
CA CYS A 34 -2.41 -12.39 -6.61
C CYS A 34 -3.67 -12.60 -7.45
N PHE A 35 -4.62 -11.66 -7.37
CA PHE A 35 -5.88 -11.76 -8.13
C PHE A 35 -5.74 -11.41 -9.61
N ALA A 36 -4.76 -10.60 -10.01
CA ALA A 36 -4.54 -10.28 -11.41
C ALA A 36 -3.69 -11.34 -12.12
N CYS A 37 -2.63 -11.84 -11.49
CA CYS A 37 -1.71 -12.80 -12.13
C CYS A 37 -2.37 -14.14 -12.42
N VAL A 38 -3.10 -14.73 -11.46
CA VAL A 38 -3.65 -16.09 -11.63
C VAL A 38 -4.62 -16.16 -12.81
N PRO A 39 -5.64 -15.29 -12.93
CA PRO A 39 -6.56 -15.32 -14.06
C PRO A 39 -5.90 -14.86 -15.36
N SER A 40 -4.98 -13.88 -15.31
CA SER A 40 -4.33 -13.38 -16.53
C SER A 40 -3.40 -14.42 -17.16
N VAL A 41 -2.65 -15.17 -16.36
CA VAL A 41 -1.81 -16.27 -16.86
C VAL A 41 -2.68 -17.42 -17.37
N PHE A 42 -3.74 -17.78 -16.64
CA PHE A 42 -4.67 -18.81 -17.08
C PHE A 42 -5.29 -18.47 -18.44
N LEU A 43 -5.76 -17.23 -18.61
CA LEU A 43 -6.35 -16.76 -19.87
C LEU A 43 -5.33 -16.78 -21.01
N GLY A 44 -4.08 -16.35 -20.77
CA GLY A 44 -3.02 -16.37 -21.78
C GLY A 44 -2.64 -17.79 -22.22
N VAL A 45 -2.44 -18.71 -21.28
CA VAL A 45 -2.14 -20.11 -21.58
C VAL A 45 -3.30 -20.79 -22.30
N TRP A 46 -4.53 -20.55 -21.85
CA TRP A 46 -5.74 -21.09 -22.50
C TRP A 46 -5.84 -20.64 -23.96
N LEU A 47 -5.58 -19.36 -24.23
CA LEU A 47 -5.65 -18.79 -25.57
C LEU A 47 -4.56 -19.36 -26.50
N GLU A 48 -3.36 -19.58 -25.96
CA GLU A 48 -2.26 -20.21 -26.70
C GLU A 48 -2.59 -21.66 -27.07
N VAL A 49 -3.04 -22.45 -26.08
CA VAL A 49 -3.33 -23.88 -26.26
C VAL A 49 -4.46 -24.10 -27.26
N GLN A 50 -5.53 -23.30 -27.21
CA GLN A 50 -6.67 -23.52 -28.10
C GLN A 50 -6.53 -22.91 -29.48
N TYR A 51 -5.86 -21.77 -29.62
CA TYR A 51 -5.92 -20.99 -30.86
C TYR A 51 -4.56 -20.74 -31.50
N ASN A 52 -3.44 -21.20 -30.90
CA ASN A 52 -2.08 -20.83 -31.33
C ASN A 52 -1.98 -19.33 -31.61
N ALA A 53 -2.48 -18.54 -30.65
CA ALA A 53 -2.82 -17.16 -30.87
C ALA A 53 -1.55 -16.32 -31.14
N PRO A 54 -1.53 -15.49 -32.20
CA PRO A 54 -0.40 -14.61 -32.46
C PRO A 54 -0.25 -13.57 -31.34
N LEU A 55 0.98 -13.13 -31.08
CA LEU A 55 1.34 -12.24 -29.96
C LEU A 55 0.48 -10.96 -29.84
N TRP A 56 -0.04 -10.44 -30.96
CA TRP A 56 -0.93 -9.28 -30.98
C TRP A 56 -2.28 -9.53 -30.30
N VAL A 57 -2.84 -10.74 -30.45
CA VAL A 57 -4.10 -11.12 -29.81
C VAL A 57 -3.88 -11.29 -28.30
N HIS A 58 -2.74 -11.86 -27.90
CA HIS A 58 -2.36 -11.91 -26.49
C HIS A 58 -2.29 -10.50 -25.90
N LEU A 59 -1.62 -9.55 -26.56
CA LEU A 59 -1.49 -8.18 -26.04
C LEU A 59 -2.86 -7.47 -25.93
N LEU A 60 -3.72 -7.63 -26.94
CA LEU A 60 -5.04 -6.99 -26.98
C LEU A 60 -6.09 -7.64 -26.09
N VAL A 61 -5.94 -8.91 -25.71
CA VAL A 61 -6.90 -9.60 -24.85
C VAL A 61 -6.41 -9.62 -23.41
N THR A 62 -5.18 -10.10 -23.17
CA THR A 62 -4.63 -10.20 -21.81
C THR A 62 -4.32 -8.83 -21.22
N GLY A 63 -3.87 -7.87 -22.03
CA GLY A 63 -3.57 -6.51 -21.59
C GLY A 63 -4.76 -5.79 -20.94
N PRO A 64 -5.88 -5.56 -21.66
CA PRO A 64 -7.05 -4.92 -21.07
C PRO A 64 -7.68 -5.78 -19.97
N PHE A 65 -7.64 -7.11 -20.05
CA PHE A 65 -8.10 -7.96 -18.96
C PHE A 65 -7.27 -7.77 -17.68
N MET A 66 -5.95 -7.64 -17.80
CA MET A 66 -5.04 -7.35 -16.69
C MET A 66 -5.31 -5.95 -16.09
N LEU A 67 -5.50 -4.94 -16.94
CA LEU A 67 -5.89 -3.59 -16.49
C LEU A 67 -7.23 -3.61 -15.75
N LEU A 68 -8.22 -4.33 -16.29
CA LEU A 68 -9.55 -4.42 -15.71
C LEU A 68 -9.59 -5.25 -14.44
N THR A 69 -8.64 -6.17 -14.24
CA THR A 69 -8.51 -6.91 -12.97
C THR A 69 -7.69 -6.14 -11.93
N CYS A 70 -6.77 -5.26 -12.36
CA CYS A 70 -5.97 -4.44 -11.45
C CYS A 70 -6.67 -3.17 -10.98
N ILE A 71 -7.36 -2.43 -11.86
CA ILE A 71 -7.86 -1.07 -11.55
C ILE A 71 -9.06 -1.06 -10.58
N PRO A 72 -10.12 -1.87 -10.77
CA PRO A 72 -11.30 -1.83 -9.92
C PRO A 72 -11.05 -2.16 -8.44
N PRO A 73 -10.27 -3.18 -8.07
CA PRO A 73 -10.06 -3.54 -6.66
C PRO A 73 -9.17 -2.54 -5.91
N LEU A 74 -8.34 -1.74 -6.60
CA LEU A 74 -7.46 -0.76 -5.95
C LEU A 74 -8.22 0.31 -5.14
N ARG A 75 -9.42 0.73 -5.57
CA ARG A 75 -10.22 1.76 -4.86
C ARG A 75 -10.88 1.24 -3.58
N PRO A 76 -11.69 0.16 -3.59
CA PRO A 76 -12.35 -0.33 -2.39
C PRO A 76 -11.32 -0.82 -1.37
N LEU A 77 -10.21 -1.42 -1.81
CA LEU A 77 -9.21 -1.98 -0.91
C LEU A 77 -8.44 -0.88 -0.15
N LYS A 78 -8.10 0.23 -0.82
CA LYS A 78 -7.55 1.43 -0.16
C LYS A 78 -8.51 2.03 0.88
N GLY A 79 -9.80 2.10 0.56
CA GLY A 79 -10.81 2.62 1.49
C GLY A 79 -10.99 1.71 2.70
N TRP A 80 -11.07 0.39 2.47
CA TRP A 80 -11.23 -0.62 3.51
C TRP A 80 -10.06 -0.66 4.49
N LEU A 81 -8.83 -0.59 3.98
CA LEU A 81 -7.64 -0.62 4.82
C LEU A 81 -7.57 0.59 5.73
N VAL A 82 -7.83 1.80 5.22
CA VAL A 82 -7.82 3.00 6.06
C VAL A 82 -8.92 2.95 7.14
N ALA A 83 -10.12 2.44 6.81
CA ALA A 83 -11.19 2.23 7.80
C ALA A 83 -10.78 1.21 8.87
N SER A 84 -10.08 0.14 8.46
CA SER A 84 -9.60 -0.90 9.38
C SER A 84 -8.49 -0.36 10.29
N GLN A 85 -7.52 0.39 9.76
CA GLN A 85 -6.47 1.02 10.56
C GLN A 85 -7.03 2.04 11.56
N TYR A 86 -8.06 2.80 11.18
CA TYR A 86 -8.78 3.71 12.08
C TYR A 86 -9.49 2.97 13.22
N PHE A 87 -10.18 1.86 12.91
CA PHE A 87 -10.93 1.10 13.91
C PHE A 87 -10.00 0.33 14.87
N TYR A 88 -8.96 -0.31 14.33
CA TYR A 88 -8.04 -1.13 15.12
C TYR A 88 -6.91 -0.34 15.80
N LYS A 89 -6.81 0.99 15.57
CA LYS A 89 -5.74 1.87 16.09
C LYS A 89 -4.35 1.25 15.94
N ALA A 90 -4.12 0.62 14.79
CA ALA A 90 -2.84 0.01 14.47
C ALA A 90 -1.88 1.09 13.97
N GLU A 91 -1.50 2.00 14.87
CA GLU A 91 -0.31 2.81 14.67
C GLU A 91 0.92 1.89 14.72
N GLU A 92 1.93 2.19 13.91
CA GLU A 92 3.24 1.54 14.02
C GLU A 92 3.71 1.59 15.48
N GLY A 93 4.08 0.43 16.03
CA GLY A 93 4.56 0.34 17.40
C GLY A 93 5.78 1.23 17.60
N ARG A 94 5.60 2.41 18.18
CA ARG A 94 6.72 3.27 18.56
C ARG A 94 7.50 2.55 19.65
N VAL A 95 8.67 2.02 19.29
CA VAL A 95 9.62 1.49 20.25
C VAL A 95 9.94 2.64 21.20
N ALA A 96 9.52 2.51 22.46
CA ALA A 96 9.95 3.44 23.50
C ALA A 96 11.47 3.34 23.58
N ARG A 97 12.18 4.24 22.90
CA ARG A 97 13.63 4.39 23.07
C ARG A 97 13.81 4.78 24.53
N ARG A 98 14.14 3.77 25.33
CA ARG A 98 14.43 3.87 26.76
C ARG A 98 15.29 5.11 26.98
N ALA A 99 14.87 5.96 27.91
CA ALA A 99 15.59 7.11 28.44
C ALA A 99 16.90 6.66 29.15
N ALA A 100 17.81 5.99 28.44
CA ALA A 100 18.97 5.31 29.01
C ALA A 100 20.16 5.28 28.03
N ALA A 101 20.50 6.43 27.45
CA ALA A 101 21.83 6.66 26.92
C ALA A 101 22.31 8.03 27.42
N ALA A 102 22.75 8.02 28.68
CA ALA A 102 23.76 8.90 29.26
C ALA A 102 23.58 10.42 29.02
N ALA A 103 22.88 11.08 29.94
CA ALA A 103 23.35 12.40 30.36
C ALA A 103 24.72 12.17 31.05
N PRO A 104 25.82 12.79 30.58
CA PRO A 104 27.07 12.72 31.32
C PRO A 104 26.97 13.66 32.52
N GLU A 105 26.64 13.09 33.68
CA GLU A 105 26.98 13.69 34.96
C GLU A 105 28.49 13.57 35.15
N ASN A 106 29.25 14.56 34.70
CA ASN A 106 30.61 14.78 35.20
C ASN A 106 30.80 16.26 35.53
N SER A 107 30.17 16.66 36.64
CA SER A 107 30.63 17.78 37.44
C SER A 107 31.83 17.30 38.25
N SER A 108 33.05 17.48 37.74
CA SER A 108 34.32 17.74 38.50
C SER A 108 35.56 17.42 37.65
N GLU A 109 36.04 18.35 36.82
CA GLU A 109 37.49 18.49 36.52
C GLU A 109 37.79 19.87 35.88
N THR A 110 38.04 20.83 36.76
CA THR A 110 39.14 21.79 36.74
C THR A 110 39.94 21.98 35.45
N ALA A 111 40.01 23.25 35.03
CA ALA A 111 41.08 23.91 34.26
C ALA A 111 41.19 23.61 32.76
N LEU A 112 40.72 24.55 31.92
CA LEU A 112 41.63 25.48 31.20
C LEU A 112 40.82 26.52 30.39
N ARG A 113 41.17 27.80 30.59
CA ARG A 113 40.98 28.99 29.71
C ARG A 113 39.73 29.85 29.92
#